data_AF-A0ABD5QAL9-F1
#
_entry.id   AF-A0ABD5QAL9-F1
#
_cell.length_a   1.000
_cell.length_b   1.000
_cell.length_c   1.000
_cell.angle_alpha   90.00
_cell.angle_beta   90.00
_cell.angle_gamma   90.00
#
_symmetry.space_group_name_H-M   'P 1'
#
loop_
_entity.id
_entity.type
_entity.pdbx_description
1 polymer ?
#
loop_
_entity_poly.entity_id
_entity_poly.type
_entity_poly.pdbx_seq_one_letter_code
_entity_poly.pdbx_strand_id
1 'polypeptide(L)'
;MPAHPLDRLDTTERTLERAQYEAFEFELIEQGVVVRNASHEDPSDHEYLVTIDGGLPDSCTCPADEHHQGACKHRAAVAIRTAVLDSAYNLQRVRNLSGRPVATQ
;
A
#
# COMPACT_ATOMS: atom_id res chain seq x y z
N MET A 1 23.01 -2.10 0.82
CA MET A 1 21.69 -2.56 0.31
C MET A 1 20.76 -1.36 0.41
N PRO A 2 19.95 -1.03 -0.61
CA PRO A 2 18.94 0.00 -0.43
C PRO A 2 18.03 -0.39 0.75
N ALA A 3 17.65 0.57 1.57
CA ALA A 3 16.75 0.33 2.70
C ALA A 3 15.44 -0.26 2.18
N HIS A 4 14.94 -1.30 2.84
CA HIS A 4 13.68 -1.90 2.45
C HIS A 4 12.55 -0.92 2.77
N PRO A 5 11.49 -0.78 1.93
CA PRO A 5 10.40 0.17 2.19
C PRO A 5 9.77 0.04 3.58
N LEU A 6 9.74 -1.19 4.10
CA LEU A 6 9.28 -1.50 5.46
C LEU A 6 10.09 -0.79 6.55
N ASP A 7 11.41 -0.60 6.37
CA ASP A 7 12.28 0.05 7.36
C ASP A 7 11.93 1.54 7.56
N ARG A 8 11.10 2.09 6.66
CA ARG A 8 10.64 3.48 6.68
C ARG A 8 9.21 3.62 7.22
N LEU A 9 8.55 2.52 7.57
CA LEU A 9 7.22 2.51 8.17
C LEU A 9 7.33 2.30 9.68
N ASP A 10 6.64 3.13 10.45
CA ASP A 10 6.42 2.87 11.87
C ASP A 10 5.44 1.70 12.02
N THR A 11 5.90 0.55 12.52
CA THR A 11 5.08 -0.66 12.66
C THR A 11 5.37 -1.35 13.99
N THR A 12 4.36 -2.03 14.53
CA THR A 12 4.56 -2.94 15.67
C THR A 12 4.93 -4.33 15.17
N GLU A 13 5.61 -5.13 15.98
CA GLU A 13 5.93 -6.54 15.68
C GLU A 13 4.66 -7.32 15.33
N ARG A 14 3.58 -7.15 16.10
CA ARG A 14 2.28 -7.79 15.85
C ARG A 14 1.69 -7.39 14.49
N THR A 15 1.80 -6.12 14.11
CA THR A 15 1.34 -5.66 12.79
C THR A 15 2.13 -6.32 11.68
N LEU A 16 3.45 -6.40 11.85
CA LEU A 16 4.35 -6.99 10.87
C LEU A 16 4.11 -8.50 10.71
N GLU A 17 3.97 -9.25 11.80
CA GLU A 17 3.63 -10.67 11.75
C GLU A 17 2.36 -10.91 10.95
N ARG A 18 1.29 -10.17 11.25
CA ARG A 18 0.02 -10.26 10.51
C ARG A 18 0.17 -9.91 9.04
N ALA A 19 0.95 -8.88 8.71
CA ALA A 19 1.24 -8.52 7.34
C ALA A 19 1.99 -9.63 6.58
N GLN A 20 2.78 -10.45 7.27
CA GLN A 20 3.52 -11.57 6.68
C GLN A 20 2.64 -12.81 6.48
N TYR A 21 1.88 -13.23 7.50
CA TYR A 21 1.19 -14.52 7.46
C TYR A 21 -0.25 -14.47 6.92
N GLU A 22 -0.96 -13.35 7.05
CA GLU A 22 -2.34 -13.25 6.54
C GLU A 22 -2.32 -13.28 5.00
N ALA A 23 -3.32 -13.94 4.42
CA ALA A 23 -3.48 -14.04 2.98
C ALA A 23 -4.04 -12.73 2.44
N PHE A 24 -3.17 -11.92 1.85
CA PHE A 24 -3.57 -10.68 1.16
C PHE A 24 -3.57 -10.87 -0.35
N GLU A 25 -4.63 -10.37 -0.96
CA GLU A 25 -4.73 -10.19 -2.41
C GLU A 25 -4.60 -8.70 -2.73
N PHE A 26 -3.97 -8.40 -3.87
CA PHE A 26 -3.62 -7.04 -4.25
C PHE A 26 -4.16 -6.75 -5.64
N GLU A 27 -4.88 -5.64 -5.77
CA GLU A 27 -5.32 -5.10 -7.04
C GLU A 27 -4.76 -3.69 -7.23
N LEU A 28 -4.12 -3.46 -8.38
CA LEU A 28 -3.56 -2.16 -8.75
C LEU A 28 -4.64 -1.30 -9.40
N ILE A 29 -4.94 -0.16 -8.80
CA ILE A 29 -5.92 0.81 -9.34
C ILE A 29 -5.28 2.19 -9.51
N GLU A 30 -5.97 3.11 -10.17
CA GLU A 30 -5.43 4.45 -10.45
C GLU A 30 -5.07 5.27 -9.19
N GLN A 31 -5.74 4.98 -8.07
CA GLN A 31 -5.59 5.67 -6.80
C GLN A 31 -4.55 5.01 -5.87
N GLY A 32 -4.09 3.78 -6.17
CA GLY A 32 -3.18 3.04 -5.30
C GLY A 32 -3.34 1.53 -5.43
N VAL A 33 -3.36 0.83 -4.29
CA VAL A 33 -3.49 -0.62 -4.22
C VAL A 33 -4.69 -0.98 -3.35
N VAL A 34 -5.67 -1.69 -3.91
CA VAL A 34 -6.71 -2.32 -3.10
C VAL A 34 -6.13 -3.59 -2.50
N VAL A 35 -6.25 -3.71 -1.19
CA VAL A 35 -5.76 -4.84 -0.40
C VAL A 35 -6.96 -5.57 0.17
N ARG A 36 -7.18 -6.81 -0.26
CA ARG A 36 -8.20 -7.71 0.30
C ARG A 36 -7.57 -8.69 1.25
N ASN A 37 -8.16 -8.87 2.44
CA ASN A 37 -7.76 -9.92 3.38
C ASN A 37 -8.56 -11.20 3.15
N ALA A 38 -7.99 -12.14 2.39
CA ALA A 38 -8.58 -13.45 2.11
C ALA A 38 -8.54 -14.41 3.31
N SER A 39 -7.84 -14.07 4.41
CA SER A 39 -7.91 -14.84 5.67
C SER A 39 -9.10 -14.46 6.54
N HIS A 40 -9.89 -13.44 6.18
CA HIS A 40 -11.11 -13.09 6.90
C HIS A 40 -12.28 -14.03 6.52
N GLU A 41 -13.25 -14.20 7.43
CA GLU A 41 -14.46 -15.02 7.20
C GLU A 41 -15.28 -14.49 6.01
N ASP A 42 -15.41 -13.16 5.94
CA ASP A 42 -15.97 -12.41 4.80
C ASP A 42 -14.90 -11.52 4.12
N PRO A 43 -14.16 -12.04 3.11
CA PRO A 43 -13.10 -11.28 2.44
C PRO A 43 -13.59 -10.05 1.66
N SER A 44 -14.80 -10.10 1.10
CA SER A 44 -15.38 -8.99 0.32
C SER A 44 -15.62 -7.73 1.15
N ASP A 45 -15.85 -7.90 2.45
CA ASP A 45 -16.05 -6.79 3.39
C ASP A 45 -14.71 -6.29 3.96
N HIS A 46 -13.59 -6.89 3.54
CA HIS A 46 -12.24 -6.62 4.03
C HIS A 46 -11.31 -6.17 2.90
N GLU A 47 -11.82 -5.27 2.07
CA GLU A 47 -11.09 -4.60 0.99
C GLU A 47 -10.81 -3.14 1.39
N TYR A 48 -9.53 -2.76 1.38
CA TYR A 48 -9.09 -1.42 1.78
C TYR A 48 -8.11 -0.84 0.76
N LEU A 49 -8.27 0.44 0.43
CA LEU A 49 -7.39 1.13 -0.48
C LEU A 49 -6.18 1.68 0.28
N VAL A 50 -4.99 1.26 -0.13
CA VAL A 50 -3.70 1.82 0.28
C VAL A 50 -3.22 2.79 -0.79
N THR A 51 -2.99 4.04 -0.42
CA THR A 51 -2.41 5.05 -1.31
C THR A 51 -0.89 5.03 -1.22
N ILE A 52 -0.24 5.44 -2.31
CA ILE A 52 1.22 5.50 -2.41
C ILE A 52 1.65 6.96 -2.54
N ASP A 53 2.59 7.38 -1.70
CA ASP A 53 3.29 8.66 -1.83
C ASP A 53 4.80 8.48 -1.64
N GLY A 54 5.60 9.18 -2.46
CA GLY A 54 7.06 9.11 -2.35
C GLY A 54 7.66 7.70 -2.44
N GLY A 55 6.97 6.76 -3.07
CA GLY A 55 7.37 5.35 -3.15
C GLY A 55 7.14 4.56 -1.85
N LEU A 56 6.24 5.02 -0.98
CA LEU A 56 5.86 4.34 0.26
C LEU A 56 4.33 4.24 0.38
N PRO A 57 3.81 3.20 1.08
CA PRO A 57 2.43 3.14 1.52
C PRO A 57 2.11 4.26 2.53
N ASP A 58 1.36 5.27 2.09
CA ASP A 58 1.12 6.50 2.83
C ASP A 58 -0.09 6.43 3.76
N SER A 59 -1.26 6.11 3.21
CA SER A 59 -2.50 5.97 3.99
C SER A 59 -3.31 4.76 3.54
N CYS A 60 -4.23 4.33 4.40
CA CYS A 60 -5.12 3.19 4.14
C CYS A 60 -6.53 3.49 4.61
N THR A 61 -7.55 3.08 3.85
CA THR A 61 -8.97 3.28 4.23
C THR A 61 -9.48 2.32 5.31
N CYS A 62 -8.59 1.56 5.96
CA CYS A 62 -8.99 0.62 7.00
C CYS A 62 -9.15 1.32 8.36
N PRO A 63 -10.06 0.83 9.24
CA PRO A 63 -10.27 1.43 10.56
C PRO A 63 -9.00 1.55 11.42
N ALA A 64 -8.04 0.64 11.22
CA ALA A 64 -6.80 0.67 11.99
C ALA A 64 -5.90 1.88 11.66
N ASP A 65 -5.92 2.36 10.41
CA ASP A 65 -5.12 3.52 9.99
C ASP A 65 -5.76 4.83 10.49
N GLU A 66 -7.08 4.85 10.69
CA GLU A 66 -7.81 6.00 11.25
C GLU A 66 -7.65 6.12 12.77
N HIS A 67 -7.58 5.00 13.48
CA HIS A 67 -7.67 4.98 14.95
C HIS A 67 -6.34 4.74 15.67
N HIS A 68 -5.31 4.27 14.97
CA HIS A 68 -4.02 3.94 15.58
C HIS A 68 -2.88 4.74 14.94
N GLN A 69 -1.82 4.96 15.72
CA GLN A 69 -0.57 5.51 15.20
C GLN A 69 0.26 4.38 14.58
N GLY A 70 1.00 4.73 13.53
CA GLY A 70 1.82 3.81 12.76
C GLY A 70 1.06 3.16 11.59
N ALA A 71 1.81 2.52 10.70
CA ALA A 71 1.29 1.86 9.53
C ALA A 71 0.46 0.63 9.92
N CYS A 72 -0.76 0.54 9.40
CA CYS A 72 -1.60 -0.64 9.53
C CYS A 72 -1.01 -1.86 8.80
N LYS A 73 -1.53 -3.05 9.09
CA LYS A 73 -1.06 -4.31 8.47
C LYS A 73 -1.17 -4.29 6.94
N HIS A 74 -2.10 -3.54 6.35
CA HIS A 74 -2.27 -3.43 4.90
C HIS A 74 -1.12 -2.62 4.27
N ARG A 75 -0.75 -1.50 4.88
CA ARG A 75 0.42 -0.70 4.46
C ARG A 75 1.71 -1.50 4.59
N ALA A 76 1.89 -2.18 5.72
CA ALA A 76 3.01 -3.09 5.91
C ALA A 76 3.00 -4.23 4.88
N ALA A 77 1.84 -4.79 4.57
CA ALA A 77 1.71 -5.87 3.59
C ALA A 77 2.15 -5.43 2.18
N VAL A 78 1.75 -4.23 1.74
CA VAL A 78 2.21 -3.63 0.48
C VAL A 78 3.71 -3.37 0.52
N ALA A 79 4.25 -2.82 1.61
CA ALA A 79 5.69 -2.55 1.74
C ALA A 79 6.55 -3.83 1.68
N ILE A 80 6.06 -4.95 2.22
CA ILE A 80 6.72 -6.27 2.17
C ILE A 80 6.78 -6.80 0.73
N ARG A 81 5.72 -6.64 -0.06
CA ARG A 81 5.67 -7.09 -1.46
C ARG A 81 6.16 -5.98 -2.38
N THR A 82 7.48 -5.77 -2.44
CA THR A 82 8.11 -4.68 -3.21
C THR A 82 7.64 -4.60 -4.66
N ALA A 83 7.41 -5.72 -5.34
CA ALA A 83 6.86 -5.73 -6.70
C ALA A 83 5.50 -5.03 -6.81
N VAL A 84 4.61 -5.21 -5.83
CA VAL A 84 3.30 -4.53 -5.79
C VAL A 84 3.49 -3.03 -5.58
N LEU A 85 4.33 -2.64 -4.62
CA LEU A 85 4.64 -1.24 -4.33
C LEU A 85 5.26 -0.53 -5.53
N ASP A 86 6.26 -1.14 -6.16
CA ASP A 86 6.97 -0.58 -7.31
C ASP A 86 6.03 -0.43 -8.51
N SER A 87 5.17 -1.41 -8.76
CA SER A 87 4.15 -1.32 -9.81
C SER A 87 3.16 -0.17 -9.55
N ALA A 88 2.66 -0.03 -8.33
CA ALA A 88 1.73 1.04 -7.96
C ALA A 88 2.39 2.42 -8.08
N TYR A 89 3.62 2.57 -7.59
CA TYR A 89 4.38 3.81 -7.68
C TYR A 89 4.68 4.19 -9.14
N ASN A 90 5.07 3.23 -9.97
CA ASN A 90 5.33 3.48 -11.38
C ASN A 90 4.05 3.86 -12.15
N LEU A 91 2.92 3.23 -11.85
CA LEU A 91 1.62 3.60 -12.43
C LEU A 91 1.27 5.05 -12.12
N GLN A 92 1.40 5.45 -10.85
CA GLN A 92 1.18 6.84 -10.41
C GLN A 92 2.11 7.82 -11.14
N ARG A 93 3.40 7.47 -11.31
CA ARG A 93 4.36 8.30 -12.05
C ARG A 93 3.99 8.46 -13.51
N VAL A 94 3.64 7.37 -14.20
CA VAL A 94 3.19 7.41 -15.60
C VAL A 94 1.98 8.32 -15.74
N ARG A 95 0.98 8.15 -14.87
CA ARG A 95 -0.22 9.02 -14.83
C ARG A 95 0.15 10.50 -14.66
N ASN A 96 1.03 10.82 -13.70
CA ASN A 96 1.45 12.20 -13.43
C ASN A 96 2.19 12.83 -14.61
N LEU A 97 2.93 12.03 -15.39
CA LEU A 97 3.55 12.49 -16.63
C LEU A 97 2.52 12.73 -17.74
N SER A 98 1.54 11.83 -17.89
CA SER A 98 0.46 11.96 -18.87
C SER A 98 -0.49 13.14 -18.57
N GLY A 99 -0.64 13.54 -17.31
CA GLY A 99 -1.47 14.66 -16.89
C GLY A 99 -0.81 16.04 -16.97
N ARG A 100 0.51 16.13 -17.21
CA ARG A 100 1.20 17.42 -17.36
C ARG A 100 0.90 18.00 -18.75
N PRO A 101 0.46 19.27 -18.86
CA PRO A 101 0.42 19.93 -20.16
C PRO A 101 1.84 19.96 -20.72
N VAL A 102 2.00 19.50 -21.96
CA VAL A 102 3.24 19.69 -22.71
C VAL A 102 3.45 21.20 -22.82
N ALA A 103 4.49 21.72 -22.16
CA ALA A 103 4.89 23.09 -22.34
C ALA A 103 5.42 23.24 -23.77
N THR A 104 4.58 23.76 -24.65
CA THR A 104 4.99 24.18 -25.99
C THR A 104 5.96 25.34 -25.82
N GLN A 105 7.22 25.12 -26.22
CA GLN A 105 8.21 26.20 -26.39
C GLN A 105 7.86 27.05 -27.60
#